data_AF-A0A852U1B8-F1
#
_entry.id   AF-A0A852U1B8-F1
#
_cell.length_a   1.000
_cell.length_b   1.000
_cell.length_c   1.000
_cell.angle_alpha   90.00
_cell.angle_beta   90.00
_cell.angle_gamma   90.00
#
_symmetry.space_group_name_H-M   'P 1'
#
loop_
_entity.id
_entity.type
_entity.pdbx_description
1 polymer ?
#
loop_
_entity_poly.entity_id
_entity_poly.type
_entity_poly.pdbx_seq_one_letter_code
_entity_poly.pdbx_strand_id
1 'polypeptide(L)'
;MAWYGIWHGWPFSLSGTDDLERFGSLADVAEVLKSRCESGAVWLQHFDYVSREPESVYTPAVTEESYIDLYRSADADLSCIERRAVFGPRGGVRFE
;
A
#
# COMPACT_ATOMS: atom_id res chain seq x y z
N MET A 1 4.18 -3.99 -15.32
CA MET A 1 2.85 -4.61 -15.14
C MET A 1 2.28 -4.00 -13.88
N ALA A 2 1.04 -3.52 -13.93
CA ALA A 2 0.39 -2.91 -12.78
C ALA A 2 0.16 -3.93 -11.67
N TRP A 3 0.12 -3.42 -10.44
CA TRP A 3 -0.25 -4.12 -9.23
C TRP A 3 -1.37 -3.38 -8.53
N TYR A 4 -2.15 -4.10 -7.74
CA TYR A 4 -3.26 -3.55 -6.99
C TYR A 4 -3.06 -3.91 -5.53
N GLY A 5 -3.11 -2.94 -4.63
CA GLY A 5 -2.68 -3.10 -3.25
C GLY A 5 -3.67 -2.59 -2.22
N ILE A 6 -3.82 -3.33 -1.12
CA ILE A 6 -4.59 -2.91 0.06
C ILE A 6 -3.62 -2.64 1.21
N TRP A 7 -3.76 -1.47 1.84
CA TRP A 7 -2.95 -1.07 2.99
C TRP A 7 -3.48 -1.68 4.29
N HIS A 8 -2.56 -2.22 5.07
CA HIS A 8 -2.81 -2.76 6.40
C HIS A 8 -1.80 -2.24 7.42
N GLY A 9 -2.18 -2.33 8.71
CA GLY A 9 -1.37 -1.91 9.85
C GLY A 9 -1.77 -0.53 10.39
N TRP A 10 -0.89 0.12 11.15
CA TRP A 10 -1.15 1.48 11.64
C TRP A 10 -0.61 2.51 10.65
N PRO A 11 -1.32 3.62 10.33
CA PRO A 11 -2.65 4.03 10.79
C PRO A 11 -3.80 3.48 9.93
N PHE A 12 -3.53 2.60 8.97
CA PHE A 12 -4.48 2.18 7.95
C PHE A 12 -4.92 0.73 8.11
N SER A 13 -6.19 0.54 8.49
CA SER A 13 -6.88 -0.72 8.26
C SER A 13 -7.92 -0.50 7.16
N LEU A 14 -7.44 -0.29 5.94
CA LEU A 14 -8.30 -0.25 4.77
C LEU A 14 -8.75 -1.68 4.47
N SER A 15 -10.04 -1.87 4.21
CA SER A 15 -10.61 -3.20 4.12
C SER A 15 -11.74 -3.19 3.11
N GLY A 16 -11.46 -3.74 1.93
CA GLY A 16 -12.44 -3.89 0.87
C GLY A 16 -11.87 -3.56 -0.50
N THR A 17 -12.61 -3.95 -1.53
CA THR A 17 -12.28 -3.69 -2.94
C THR A 17 -12.33 -2.19 -3.28
N ASP A 18 -13.01 -1.39 -2.47
CA ASP A 18 -13.12 0.06 -2.66
C ASP A 18 -11.83 0.81 -2.28
N ASP A 19 -11.00 0.19 -1.45
CA ASP A 19 -9.73 0.77 -0.97
C ASP A 19 -8.51 0.24 -1.73
N LEU A 20 -8.75 -0.51 -2.82
CA LEU A 20 -7.70 -1.06 -3.65
C LEU A 20 -6.98 0.06 -4.41
N GLU A 21 -5.70 0.26 -4.11
CA GLU A 21 -4.84 1.27 -4.76
C GLU A 21 -4.07 0.64 -5.92
N ARG A 22 -3.93 1.40 -7.02
CA ARG A 22 -3.17 0.98 -8.19
C ARG A 22 -1.71 1.43 -8.09
N PHE A 23 -0.81 0.52 -8.42
CA PHE A 23 0.63 0.76 -8.53
C PHE A 23 1.13 0.39 -9.94
N GLY A 24 2.05 1.17 -10.50
CA GLY A 24 2.62 0.89 -11.83
C GLY A 24 3.60 -0.29 -11.83
N SER A 25 4.26 -0.53 -10.69
CA SER A 25 5.24 -1.60 -10.49
C SER A 25 5.44 -1.98 -9.02
N LEU A 26 6.15 -3.07 -8.75
CA LEU A 26 6.59 -3.41 -7.39
C LEU A 26 7.60 -2.38 -6.85
N ALA A 27 8.36 -1.70 -7.71
CA ALA A 27 9.27 -0.66 -7.25
C ALA A 27 8.50 0.53 -6.66
N ASP A 28 7.39 0.90 -7.31
CA ASP A 28 6.48 1.96 -6.83
C ASP A 28 5.90 1.59 -5.46
N VAL A 29 5.45 0.34 -5.29
CA VAL A 29 4.96 -0.17 -4.01
C VAL A 29 6.03 -0.02 -2.91
N ALA A 30 7.26 -0.42 -3.20
CA ALA A 30 8.36 -0.33 -2.24
C ALA A 30 8.70 1.14 -1.90
N GLU A 31 8.72 2.01 -2.90
CA GLU A 31 8.99 3.43 -2.74
C GLU A 31 7.93 4.10 -1.87
N VAL A 32 6.65 3.85 -2.15
CA VAL A 32 5.53 4.44 -1.40
C VAL A 32 5.52 3.96 0.04
N LEU A 33 5.66 2.66 0.29
CA LEU A 33 5.72 2.11 1.65
C LEU A 33 6.88 2.73 2.45
N LYS A 34 8.07 2.77 1.85
CA LYS A 34 9.27 3.35 2.48
C LYS A 34 9.13 4.86 2.72
N SER A 35 8.70 5.61 1.72
CA SER A 35 8.55 7.07 1.79
C SER A 35 7.58 7.48 2.90
N ARG A 36 6.45 6.77 3.02
CA ARG A 36 5.46 7.04 4.06
C ARG A 36 5.96 6.72 5.46
N CYS A 37 6.87 5.75 5.62
CA CYS A 37 7.49 5.44 6.91
C CYS A 37 8.58 6.46 7.28
N GLU A 38 9.46 6.80 6.33
CA GLU A 38 10.58 7.71 6.56
C GLU A 38 10.12 9.16 6.82
N SER A 39 8.94 9.55 6.31
CA SER A 39 8.35 10.86 6.61
C SER A 39 8.22 11.12 8.11
N GLY A 40 7.88 10.10 8.91
CA GLY A 40 7.77 10.20 10.38
C GLY A 40 6.71 11.18 10.89
N ALA A 41 5.93 11.81 10.02
CA ALA A 41 4.96 12.85 10.34
C ALA A 41 3.64 12.65 9.56
N VAL A 42 2.61 13.41 9.94
CA VAL A 42 1.39 13.52 9.12
C VAL A 42 1.72 14.32 7.87
N TRP A 43 1.41 13.78 6.69
CA TRP A 43 1.66 14.45 5.42
C TRP A 43 0.62 14.07 4.37
N LEU A 44 0.54 14.87 3.30
CA LEU A 44 -0.42 14.68 2.23
C LEU A 44 0.00 13.49 1.36
N GLN A 45 -0.81 12.44 1.35
CA GLN A 45 -0.62 11.25 0.53
C GLN A 45 -1.65 11.22 -0.59
N HIS A 46 -1.21 10.81 -1.78
CA HIS A 46 -2.09 10.58 -2.92
C HIS A 46 -2.38 9.09 -3.05
N PHE A 47 -3.64 8.74 -3.24
CA PHE A 47 -4.12 7.37 -3.44
C PHE A 47 -4.82 7.27 -4.79
N ASP A 48 -4.31 6.43 -5.67
CA ASP A 48 -4.93 6.11 -6.97
C ASP A 48 -5.85 4.90 -6.82
N TYR A 49 -7.05 5.14 -6.28
CA TYR A 49 -8.01 4.06 -6.06
C TYR A 49 -8.60 3.52 -7.37
N VAL A 50 -8.86 2.22 -7.38
CA VAL A 50 -9.46 1.53 -8.54
C VAL A 50 -10.96 1.79 -8.65
N SER A 51 -11.68 1.68 -7.54
CA SER A 51 -13.15 1.65 -7.50
C SER A 51 -13.78 2.98 -7.08
N ARG A 52 -12.97 4.01 -6.81
CA ARG A 52 -13.40 5.36 -6.45
C ARG A 52 -12.46 6.40 -7.02
N GLU A 53 -12.86 7.67 -6.95
CA GLU A 53 -12.01 8.75 -7.43
C GLU A 53 -10.68 8.81 -6.66
N PRO A 54 -9.56 9.08 -7.34
CA PRO A 54 -8.28 9.32 -6.70
C PRO A 54 -8.40 10.44 -5.66
N GLU A 55 -7.74 10.26 -4.52
CA GLU A 55 -7.86 11.19 -3.40
C GLU A 55 -6.49 11.62 -2.89
N SER A 56 -6.43 12.81 -2.29
CA SER A 56 -5.26 13.29 -1.56
C SER A 56 -5.66 13.58 -0.12
N VAL A 57 -5.16 12.77 0.82
CA VAL A 57 -5.55 12.80 2.24
C VAL A 57 -4.32 13.03 3.11
N TYR A 58 -4.46 13.84 4.15
CA TYR A 58 -3.44 13.93 5.19
C TYR A 58 -3.52 12.72 6.10
N THR A 59 -2.45 11.95 6.16
CA THR A 59 -2.42 10.71 6.92
C THR A 59 -1.14 10.62 7.75
N PRO A 60 -1.17 9.96 8.92
CA PRO A 60 0.05 9.69 9.68
C PRO A 60 1.06 8.88 8.85
N ALA A 61 2.32 8.99 9.23
CA ALA A 61 3.35 8.07 8.76
C ALA A 61 2.96 6.63 9.10
N VAL A 62 3.28 5.71 8.19
CA VAL A 62 3.15 4.27 8.42
C VAL A 62 4.28 3.79 9.31
N THR A 63 4.11 2.63 9.97
CA THR A 63 5.12 2.04 10.84
C THR A 63 5.73 0.80 10.19
N GLU A 64 6.76 0.22 10.82
CA GLU A 64 7.33 -1.06 10.38
C GLU A 64 6.33 -2.23 10.42
N GLU A 65 5.21 -2.06 11.12
CA GLU A 65 4.10 -3.04 11.18
C GLU A 65 3.13 -2.90 10.00
N SER A 66 3.25 -1.84 9.20
CA SER A 66 2.41 -1.61 8.04
C SER A 66 2.87 -2.45 6.86
N TYR A 67 1.91 -2.92 6.08
CA TYR A 67 2.15 -3.74 4.91
C TYR A 67 1.09 -3.51 3.83
N ILE A 68 1.37 -4.00 2.62
CA ILE A 68 0.45 -3.92 1.49
C ILE A 68 0.24 -5.33 0.94
N ASP A 69 -1.01 -5.79 0.94
CA ASP A 69 -1.39 -7.03 0.25
C ASP A 69 -1.62 -6.74 -1.23
N LEU A 70 -0.99 -7.51 -2.11
CA LEU A 70 -0.88 -7.23 -3.54
C LEU A 70 -1.56 -8.29 -4.39
N TYR A 71 -2.18 -7.82 -5.46
CA TYR A 71 -2.96 -8.60 -6.42
C TYR A 71 -2.62 -8.19 -7.86
N ARG A 72 -2.81 -9.10 -8.82
CA ARG A 72 -2.59 -8.86 -10.27
C ARG A 72 -3.78 -8.26 -10.98
N SER A 73 -4.95 -8.25 -10.34
CA SER A 73 -6.20 -7.78 -10.91
C SER A 73 -6.90 -6.80 -9.98
N ALA A 74 -7.63 -5.86 -10.57
CA ALA A 74 -8.56 -4.96 -9.90
C ALA A 74 -9.75 -5.71 -9.28
N ASP A 75 -10.17 -6.82 -9.91
CA ASP A 75 -11.29 -7.65 -9.49
C ASP A 75 -10.83 -8.90 -8.71
N ALA A 76 -9.65 -8.86 -8.10
CA ALA A 76 -9.08 -10.02 -7.43
C ALA A 76 -9.89 -10.44 -6.20
N ASP A 77 -9.98 -11.75 -5.96
CA ASP A 77 -10.46 -12.28 -4.69
C ASP A 77 -9.47 -11.92 -3.59
N LEU A 78 -9.87 -11.00 -2.69
CA LEU A 78 -9.02 -10.48 -1.64
C LEU A 78 -8.56 -11.54 -0.62
N SER A 79 -9.22 -12.71 -0.59
CA SER A 79 -8.78 -13.85 0.22
C SER A 79 -7.55 -14.57 -0.36
N CYS A 80 -7.23 -14.34 -1.64
CA CYS A 80 -6.11 -14.94 -2.34
C CYS A 80 -4.99 -13.90 -2.53
N ILE A 81 -4.23 -13.66 -1.46
CA ILE A 81 -3.09 -12.74 -1.48
C ILE A 81 -2.00 -13.34 -2.38
N GLU A 82 -1.60 -12.62 -3.42
CA GLU A 82 -0.55 -13.08 -4.34
C GLU A 82 0.84 -12.72 -3.86
N ARG A 83 0.99 -11.53 -3.26
CA ARG A 83 2.21 -11.07 -2.60
C ARG A 83 1.89 -10.16 -1.44
N ARG A 84 2.83 -10.03 -0.51
CA ARG A 84 2.77 -9.03 0.55
C ARG A 84 4.04 -8.17 0.56
N ALA A 85 3.88 -6.85 0.47
CA ALA A 85 4.97 -5.91 0.69
C ALA A 85 5.09 -5.59 2.18
N VAL A 86 6.21 -5.93 2.80
CA VAL A 86 6.49 -5.70 4.23
C VAL A 86 7.82 -4.98 4.42
N PHE A 87 8.01 -4.36 5.58
CA PHE A 87 9.34 -3.91 5.98
C PHE A 87 10.23 -5.10 6.32
N GLY A 88 11.39 -5.15 5.68
CA GLY A 88 12.47 -6.07 5.98
C GLY A 88 13.51 -5.46 6.94
N PRO A 89 14.45 -6.28 7.43
CA PRO A 89 15.58 -5.84 8.23
C PRO A 89 16.35 -4.71 7.54
N ARG A 90 16.75 -3.69 8.31
CA ARG A 90 17.49 -2.50 7.86
C ARG A 90 16.69 -1.53 6.99
N GLY A 91 15.35 -1.53 7.10
CA GLY A 91 14.48 -0.51 6.48
C GLY A 91 14.27 -0.66 4.97
N GLY A 92 14.59 -1.83 4.39
CA GLY A 92 14.27 -2.15 3.00
C GLY A 92 12.92 -2.86 2.89
N VAL A 93 12.19 -2.69 1.79
CA VAL A 93 10.94 -3.42 1.54
C VAL A 93 11.23 -4.83 1.02
N ARG A 94 10.48 -5.82 1.50
CA ARG A 94 10.49 -7.21 1.03
C ARG A 94 9.12 -7.57 0.44
N PHE A 95 9.13 -8.51 -0.49
CA PHE A 95 7.92 -9.08 -1.08
C PHE A 95 7.88 -10.57 -0.70
N GLU A 96 6.90 -10.93 0.11
CA GLU A 96 6.57 -12.31 0.50
C GLU A 96 5.55 -12.92 -0.46
#